data_AF-A0A3B9K697-F1
#
_entry.id   AF-A0A3B9K697-F1
#
_cell.length_a   1.000
_cell.length_b   1.000
_cell.length_c   1.000
_cell.angle_alpha   90.00
_cell.angle_beta   90.00
_cell.angle_gamma   90.00
#
_symmetry.space_group_name_H-M   'P 1'
#
loop_
_entity.id
_entity.type
_entity.pdbx_description
1 polymer ?
#
loop_
_entity_poly.entity_id
_entity_poly.type
_entity_poly.pdbx_seq_one_letter_code
_entity_poly.pdbx_strand_id
1 'polypeptide(L)'
;ETDRIMKAQTARGADFESGGLMQRIKNMIPLLVPLFVAAFRRATDLAMAMEARCYRGGVGRTKMKPLHYSGRDRIAYLILFAFVAAVIAARILL
;
A
#
# COMPACT_ATOMS: atom_id res chain seq x y z
N GLU A 1 -6.41 -9.83 9.80
CA GLU A 1 -6.24 -9.45 11.22
C GLU A 1 -7.38 -8.54 11.67
N THR A 2 -7.67 -7.49 10.90
CA THR A 2 -8.85 -6.62 11.06
C THR A 2 -10.16 -7.41 11.21
N ASP A 3 -10.49 -8.32 10.29
CA ASP A 3 -11.73 -9.13 10.39
C ASP A 3 -11.81 -9.98 11.65
N ARG A 4 -10.66 -10.49 12.11
CA ARG A 4 -10.58 -11.29 13.33
C ARG A 4 -10.84 -10.43 14.56
N ILE A 5 -10.23 -9.24 14.61
CA ILE A 5 -10.43 -8.27 15.71
C ILE A 5 -11.87 -7.75 15.67
N MET A 6 -12.39 -7.42 14.49
CA MET A 6 -13.76 -6.94 14.30
C MET A 6 -14.78 -7.97 14.80
N LYS A 7 -14.69 -9.22 14.35
CA LYS A 7 -15.56 -10.30 14.86
C LYS A 7 -15.42 -10.51 16.36
N ALA A 8 -14.20 -10.42 16.91
CA ALA A 8 -13.97 -10.56 18.35
C ALA A 8 -14.58 -9.41 19.15
N GLN A 9 -14.54 -8.18 18.64
CA GLN A 9 -15.16 -7.02 19.30
C GLN A 9 -16.68 -7.05 19.14
N THR A 10 -17.22 -7.44 17.98
CA THR A 10 -18.66 -7.65 17.78
C THR A 10 -19.21 -8.74 18.70
N ALA A 11 -18.47 -9.84 18.89
CA ALA A 11 -18.83 -10.88 19.87
C ALA A 11 -18.80 -10.38 21.33
N ARG A 12 -18.06 -9.30 21.61
CA ARG A 12 -18.01 -8.60 22.91
C ARG A 12 -19.04 -7.47 23.01
N GLY A 13 -19.94 -7.33 22.03
CA GLY A 13 -21.00 -6.33 22.02
C GLY A 13 -20.62 -4.99 21.39
N ALA A 14 -19.48 -4.89 20.70
CA ALA A 14 -19.15 -3.67 19.95
C ALA A 14 -20.01 -3.58 18.68
N ASP A 15 -20.74 -2.48 18.56
CA ASP A 15 -21.53 -2.16 17.37
C ASP A 15 -20.81 -1.11 16.52
N PHE A 16 -20.41 -1.49 15.32
CA PHE A 16 -19.68 -0.62 14.40
C PHE A 16 -20.59 0.06 13.36
N GLU A 17 -21.83 -0.39 13.21
CA GLU A 17 -22.72 0.03 12.12
C GLU A 17 -23.90 0.89 12.59
N SER A 18 -24.29 0.83 13.87
CA SER A 18 -25.40 1.65 14.37
C SER A 18 -24.99 3.05 14.86
N GLY A 19 -25.95 3.98 14.83
CA GLY A 19 -25.78 5.36 15.32
C GLY A 19 -25.35 6.37 14.25
N GLY A 20 -25.24 7.64 14.66
CA GLY A 20 -24.78 8.74 13.80
C GLY A 20 -23.28 8.71 13.50
N LEU A 21 -22.82 9.55 12.57
CA LEU A 21 -21.42 9.57 12.10
C LEU A 21 -20.39 9.66 13.24
N MET A 22 -20.62 10.55 14.21
CA MET A 22 -19.72 10.73 15.36
C MET A 22 -19.66 9.49 16.27
N GLN A 23 -20.78 8.76 16.40
CA GLN A 23 -20.84 7.54 17.21
C GLN A 23 -20.07 6.40 16.53
N ARG A 24 -20.26 6.23 15.21
CA ARG A 24 -19.52 5.23 14.42
C ARG A 24 -18.00 5.44 14.49
N ILE A 25 -17.54 6.69 14.40
CA ILE A 25 -16.11 7.03 14.54
C ILE A 25 -15.58 6.61 15.92
N LYS A 26 -16.30 6.92 17.01
CA LYS A 26 -15.90 6.50 18.36
C LYS A 26 -15.89 4.97 18.49
N ASN A 27 -16.87 4.30 17.91
CA ASN A 27 -16.97 2.84 17.95
C ASN A 27 -15.84 2.14 17.18
N MET A 28 -15.09 2.83 16.31
CA MET A 28 -13.91 2.27 15.63
C MET A 28 -12.65 2.22 16.50
N ILE A 29 -12.58 2.97 17.60
CA ILE A 29 -11.38 3.05 18.46
C ILE A 29 -10.93 1.66 18.98
N PRO A 30 -11.83 0.79 19.49
CA PRO A 30 -11.47 -0.56 19.94
C PRO A 30 -10.95 -1.50 18.85
N LEU A 31 -11.18 -1.17 17.57
CA LEU A 31 -10.60 -1.89 16.43
C LEU A 31 -9.22 -1.33 16.07
N LEU A 32 -9.09 0.00 16.04
CA LEU A 32 -7.87 0.69 15.64
C LEU A 32 -6.72 0.44 16.61
N VAL A 33 -6.94 0.57 17.92
CA VAL A 33 -5.86 0.45 18.92
C VAL A 33 -5.18 -0.94 18.85
N PRO A 34 -5.89 -2.07 18.87
CA PRO A 34 -5.25 -3.38 18.73
C PRO A 34 -4.54 -3.57 17.39
N LEU A 35 -5.09 -3.03 16.30
CA LEU A 35 -4.48 -3.12 14.97
C LEU A 35 -3.12 -2.39 14.94
N PHE A 36 -3.05 -1.19 15.53
CA PHE A 36 -1.80 -0.45 15.64
C PHE A 36 -0.75 -1.18 16.48
N VAL A 37 -1.14 -1.69 17.65
CA VAL A 37 -0.23 -2.46 18.52
C VAL A 37 0.29 -3.70 17.80
N ALA A 38 -0.57 -4.44 17.10
CA ALA A 38 -0.18 -5.60 16.32
C ALA A 38 0.77 -5.23 15.15
N ALA A 39 0.49 -4.14 14.44
CA ALA A 39 1.35 -3.65 13.36
C ALA A 39 2.75 -3.27 13.86
N PHE A 40 2.84 -2.55 14.98
CA PHE A 40 4.13 -2.20 15.58
C PHE A 40 4.91 -3.44 16.03
N ARG A 41 4.24 -4.38 16.70
CA ARG A 41 4.89 -5.64 17.10
C ARG A 41 5.46 -6.38 15.90
N ARG A 42 4.68 -6.53 14.83
CA ARG A 42 5.14 -7.14 13.57
C ARG A 42 6.31 -6.36 12.96
N ALA A 43 6.29 -5.03 13.01
CA ALA A 43 7.38 -4.21 12.49
C ALA A 43 8.68 -4.44 13.29
N THR A 44 8.60 -4.53 14.62
CA THR A 44 9.74 -4.83 15.49
C THR A 44 10.29 -6.24 15.23
N ASP A 45 9.41 -7.24 15.16
CA ASP A 45 9.82 -8.62 14.87
C ASP A 45 10.47 -8.73 13.48
N LEU A 46 9.93 -8.02 12.49
CA LEU A 46 10.49 -7.96 11.15
C LEU A 46 11.84 -7.25 11.14
N ALA A 47 11.99 -6.12 11.82
CA ALA A 47 13.25 -5.39 11.91
C ALA A 47 14.34 -6.26 12.55
N MET A 48 14.04 -6.92 13.67
CA MET A 48 14.96 -7.85 14.32
C MET A 48 15.34 -9.02 13.40
N ALA A 49 14.38 -9.59 12.67
CA ALA A 49 14.65 -10.64 11.70
C ALA A 49 15.50 -10.16 10.51
N MET A 50 15.32 -8.91 10.08
CA MET A 50 16.14 -8.27 9.05
C MET A 50 17.58 -8.09 9.53
N GLU A 51 17.78 -7.56 10.74
CA GLU A 51 19.10 -7.40 11.35
C GLU A 51 19.82 -8.75 11.57
N ALA A 52 19.10 -9.78 12.03
CA ALA A 52 19.64 -11.13 12.19
C ALA A 52 20.11 -11.75 10.86
N ARG A 53 19.51 -11.33 9.73
CA ARG A 53 19.94 -11.70 8.37
C ARG A 53 21.01 -10.75 7.81
N CYS A 54 21.65 -9.97 8.67
CA CYS A 54 22.64 -8.96 8.32
C CYS A 54 22.13 -7.93 7.29
N TYR A 55 20.81 -7.70 7.25
CA TYR A 55 20.25 -6.69 6.35
C TYR A 55 20.63 -5.31 6.86
N ARG A 56 21.62 -4.71 6.21
CA ARG A 56 22.01 -3.31 6.39
C ARG A 56 21.52 -2.56 5.16
N GLY A 57 20.60 -1.62 5.33
CA GLY A 57 20.15 -0.77 4.23
C GLY A 57 21.33 0.01 3.63
N GLY A 58 21.28 0.33 2.34
CA GLY A 58 22.29 1.18 1.71
C GLY A 58 22.69 0.80 0.29
N VAL A 59 23.77 1.44 -0.16
CA VAL A 59 24.41 1.30 -1.47
C VAL A 59 25.09 -0.07 -1.58
N GLY A 60 25.18 -0.63 -2.79
CA GLY A 60 25.87 -1.90 -3.05
C GLY A 60 25.00 -3.16 -2.96
N ARG A 61 23.68 -3.02 -2.87
CA ARG A 61 22.75 -4.16 -2.82
C ARG A 61 22.32 -4.61 -4.21
N THR A 62 22.25 -5.92 -4.42
CA THR A 62 21.69 -6.53 -5.63
C THR A 62 20.17 -6.64 -5.50
N LYS A 63 19.46 -6.56 -6.64
CA LYS A 63 18.00 -6.72 -6.69
C LYS A 63 17.67 -8.16 -7.07
N MET A 64 16.97 -8.89 -6.20
CA MET A 64 16.50 -10.25 -6.51
C MET A 64 15.45 -10.26 -7.64
N LYS A 65 14.64 -9.21 -7.73
CA LYS A 65 13.62 -9.02 -8.78
C LYS A 65 13.90 -7.73 -9.54
N PRO A 66 14.85 -7.72 -10.48
CA PRO A 66 15.10 -6.56 -11.33
C PRO A 66 13.91 -6.33 -12.27
N LEU A 67 13.71 -5.07 -12.67
CA LEU A 67 12.69 -4.72 -13.66
C LEU A 67 13.20 -5.11 -15.05
N HIS A 68 12.41 -5.90 -15.78
CA HIS A 68 12.71 -6.27 -17.17
C HIS A 68 11.72 -5.58 -18.11
N TYR A 69 12.26 -4.79 -19.04
CA TYR A 69 11.46 -4.19 -20.10
C TYR A 69 10.95 -5.26 -21.05
N SER A 70 9.65 -5.24 -21.28
CA SER A 70 8.94 -6.12 -22.19
C SER A 70 8.67 -5.43 -23.53
N GLY A 71 8.24 -6.21 -24.53
CA GLY A 71 7.81 -5.65 -25.82
C GLY A 71 6.64 -4.67 -25.68
N ARG A 72 5.77 -4.86 -24.68
CA ARG A 72 4.63 -3.97 -24.41
C ARG A 72 5.09 -2.57 -23.99
N ASP A 73 6.18 -2.47 -23.24
CA ASP A 73 6.72 -1.18 -22.82
C ASP A 73 7.23 -0.37 -24.02
N ARG A 74 7.83 -1.04 -25.01
CA ARG A 74 8.27 -0.39 -26.26
C ARG A 74 7.09 0.14 -27.06
N ILE A 75 6.02 -0.65 -27.17
CA ILE A 75 4.79 -0.24 -27.86
C ILE A 75 4.13 0.93 -27.13
N ALA A 76 4.07 0.89 -25.79
CA ALA A 76 3.54 1.99 -24.99
C ALA A 76 4.34 3.29 -25.23
N TYR A 77 5.67 3.21 -25.29
CA TYR A 77 6.50 4.37 -25.64
C TYR A 77 6.22 4.88 -27.05
N LEU A 78 6.10 4.01 -28.05
CA LEU A 78 5.79 4.43 -29.42
C LEU A 78 4.44 5.15 -29.51
N ILE A 79 3.42 4.61 -28.86
CA ILE A 79 2.09 5.24 -28.81
C ILE A 79 2.17 6.60 -28.12
N LEU A 80 2.88 6.70 -27.00
CA LEU A 80 3.07 7.96 -26.29
C LEU A 80 3.77 9.00 -27.16
N PHE A 81 4.86 8.63 -27.84
CA PHE A 81 5.58 9.53 -28.73
C PHE A 81 4.72 9.98 -29.92
N ALA A 82 3.99 9.06 -30.53
CA ALA A 82 3.07 9.38 -31.63
C ALA A 82 1.96 10.33 -31.17
N PHE A 83 1.39 10.10 -29.99
CA PHE A 83 0.35 10.97 -29.42
C PHE A 83 0.89 12.38 -29.15
N VAL A 84 2.05 12.50 -28.51
CA VAL A 84 2.68 13.82 -28.26
C VAL A 84 3.01 14.54 -29.57
N ALA A 85 3.55 13.83 -30.56
CA ALA A 85 3.84 14.39 -31.87
C ALA A 85 2.57 14.90 -32.57
N ALA A 86 1.47 14.13 -32.51
CA ALA A 86 0.19 14.52 -33.07
C ALA A 86 -0.39 15.78 -32.39
N VAL A 87 -0.30 15.88 -31.06
CA VAL A 87 -0.73 17.07 -30.31
C VAL A 87 0.08 18.30 -30.71
N ILE A 88 1.40 18.18 -30.82
CA ILE A 88 2.27 19.28 -31.24
C ILE A 88 1.96 19.70 -32.68
N ALA A 89 1.80 18.73 -33.58
CA ALA A 89 1.46 19.01 -34.98
C ALA A 89 0.11 19.70 -35.09
N ALA A 90 -0.91 19.24 -34.36
CA ALA A 90 -2.23 19.88 -34.30
C ALA A 90 -2.12 21.33 -33.80
N ARG A 91 -1.32 21.61 -32.78
CA ARG A 91 -1.09 22.97 -32.25
C ARG A 91 -0.35 23.90 -33.20
N ILE A 92 0.39 23.36 -34.18
CA ILE A 92 1.12 24.16 -35.18
C ILE A 92 0.24 24.39 -36.41
N LEU A 93 -0.61 23.41 -36.77
CA LEU A 93 -1.44 23.43 -37.98
C LEU A 93 -2.82 24.07 -37.78
N LEU A 94 -3.38 24.02 -36.57
CA LEU A 94 -4.64 24.69 -36.16
C LEU A 94 -4.33 25.92 -35.31
#